data_AF-A0A851W942-F1
#
_entry.id   AF-A0A851W942-F1
#
_cell.length_a   1.000
_cell.length_b   1.000
_cell.length_c   1.000
_cell.angle_alpha   90.00
_cell.angle_beta   90.00
_cell.angle_gamma   90.00
#
_symmetry.space_group_name_H-M   'P 1'
#
loop_
_entity.id
_entity.type
_entity.pdbx_description
1 polymer ?
#
loop_
_entity_poly.entity_id
_entity_poly.type
_entity_poly.pdbx_seq_one_letter_code
_entity_poly.pdbx_strand_id
1 'polypeptide(L)'
;SPQAITAGFFYHTARLARGGYRTVKHQQPVFIHPNSALFALQPRWVLYHELVCTSKEFMRQVIEIDSSWLLEVAPHYYQAKELEDGSGRKMPKKTGK
;
A
#
# COMPACT_ATOMS: atom_id res chain seq x y z
N SER A 1 3.49 -6.74 -15.24
CA SER A 1 3.08 -5.35 -14.92
C SER A 1 2.84 -5.24 -13.42
N PRO A 2 2.84 -4.03 -12.83
CA PRO A 2 2.46 -3.84 -11.42
C PRO A 2 1.11 -4.46 -11.06
N GLN A 3 0.11 -4.34 -11.95
CA GLN A 3 -1.20 -4.99 -11.80
C GLN A 3 -1.13 -6.52 -11.66
N ALA A 4 -0.25 -7.20 -12.40
CA ALA A 4 -0.08 -8.65 -12.27
C ALA A 4 0.48 -9.05 -10.89
N ILE A 5 1.38 -8.24 -10.33
CA ILE A 5 1.89 -8.45 -8.96
C ILE A 5 0.75 -8.21 -7.96
N THR A 6 -0.04 -7.16 -8.16
CA THR A 6 -1.24 -6.89 -7.35
C THR A 6 -2.22 -8.05 -7.37
N ALA A 7 -2.43 -8.70 -8.51
CA ALA A 7 -3.30 -9.88 -8.60
C ALA A 7 -2.79 -11.07 -7.78
N GLY A 8 -1.47 -11.26 -7.68
CA GLY A 8 -0.88 -12.34 -6.89
C GLY A 8 -0.80 -12.05 -5.39
N PHE A 9 -0.71 -10.77 -5.00
CA PHE A 9 -0.45 -10.32 -3.63
C PHE A 9 -1.51 -9.35 -3.10
N PHE A 10 -2.72 -9.37 -3.64
CA PHE A 10 -3.76 -8.39 -3.30
C PHE A 10 -4.01 -8.30 -1.78
N TYR A 11 -3.91 -9.41 -1.05
CA TYR A 11 -4.09 -9.48 0.39
C TYR A 11 -2.95 -8.83 1.21
N HIS A 12 -1.78 -8.60 0.61
CA HIS A 12 -0.63 -7.91 1.23
C HIS A 12 -0.61 -6.42 0.88
N THR A 13 -1.67 -5.71 1.26
CA THR A 13 -1.81 -4.28 0.97
C THR A 13 -1.94 -3.44 2.21
N ALA A 14 -1.33 -2.26 2.16
CA ALA A 14 -1.41 -1.27 3.22
C ALA A 14 -1.61 0.13 2.66
N ARG A 15 -2.27 0.96 3.46
CA ARG A 15 -2.54 2.36 3.15
C ARG A 15 -1.89 3.27 4.17
N LEU A 16 -1.38 4.41 3.71
CA LEU A 16 -0.88 5.46 4.56
C LEU A 16 -2.01 6.02 5.44
N ALA A 17 -1.76 6.06 6.74
CA ALA A 17 -2.67 6.52 7.78
C ALA A 17 -1.96 7.50 8.73
N ARG A 18 -2.67 8.02 9.73
CA ARG A 18 -2.06 8.86 10.76
C ARG A 18 -1.04 8.01 11.54
N GLY A 19 0.24 8.39 11.46
CA GLY A 19 1.32 7.77 12.22
C GLY A 19 1.99 6.57 11.54
N GLY A 20 1.76 6.32 10.25
CA GLY A 20 2.41 5.24 9.50
C GLY A 20 1.46 4.57 8.51
N TYR A 21 1.61 3.26 8.29
CA TYR A 21 0.73 2.50 7.43
C TYR A 21 -0.19 1.59 8.23
N ARG A 22 -1.32 1.23 7.63
CA ARG A 22 -2.21 0.19 8.13
C ARG A 22 -2.57 -0.78 7.02
N THR A 23 -2.57 -2.08 7.33
CA THR A 23 -3.09 -3.09 6.41
C THR A 23 -4.58 -2.82 6.12
N VAL A 24 -5.04 -3.03 4.90
CA VAL A 24 -6.39 -2.62 4.49
C VAL A 24 -7.48 -3.35 5.29
N LYS A 25 -7.40 -4.68 5.40
CA LYS A 25 -8.43 -5.48 6.08
C LYS A 25 -8.36 -5.45 7.59
N HIS A 26 -7.19 -5.72 8.15
CA HIS A 26 -7.04 -5.88 9.59
C HIS A 26 -6.74 -4.58 10.33
N GLN A 27 -6.55 -3.47 9.61
CA GLN A 27 -6.12 -2.18 10.16
C GLN A 27 -4.86 -2.28 11.03
N GLN A 28 -4.03 -3.31 10.82
CA GLN A 28 -2.82 -3.59 11.58
C GLN A 28 -1.75 -2.54 11.30
N PRO A 29 -1.15 -1.92 12.33
CA PRO A 29 -0.08 -0.94 12.14
C PRO A 29 1.17 -1.59 11.55
N VAL A 30 1.62 -1.07 10.42
CA VAL A 30 2.82 -1.54 9.73
C VAL A 30 3.63 -0.35 9.23
N PHE A 31 4.91 -0.55 8.95
CA PHE A 31 5.83 0.51 8.54
C PHE A 31 6.65 0.08 7.34
N ILE A 32 6.95 1.00 6.41
CA ILE A 32 7.93 0.68 5.36
C ILE A 32 9.30 0.50 6.04
N HIS A 33 10.00 -0.58 5.72
CA HIS A 33 11.35 -0.80 6.24
C HIS A 33 12.31 0.33 5.81
N PRO A 34 13.21 0.85 6.68
CA PRO A 34 14.10 1.96 6.37
C PRO A 34 14.96 1.78 5.11
N ASN A 35 15.34 0.54 4.80
CA ASN A 35 16.15 0.21 3.62
C ASN A 35 15.35 0.21 2.29
N SER A 36 14.03 0.42 2.32
CA SER A 36 13.23 0.48 1.11
C SER A 36 13.41 1.83 0.41
N ALA A 37 13.48 1.82 -0.92
CA ALA A 37 13.47 3.04 -1.73
C ALA A 37 12.22 3.90 -1.51
N LEU A 38 11.12 3.31 -1.04
CA LEU A 38 9.87 4.01 -0.75
C LEU A 38 9.79 4.62 0.64
N PHE A 39 10.80 4.40 1.50
CA PHE A 39 10.78 4.91 2.88
C PHE A 39 10.63 6.44 2.93
N ALA A 40 11.30 7.16 2.02
CA ALA A 40 11.22 8.62 1.96
C ALA A 40 9.97 9.12 1.22
N LEU A 41 9.52 8.39 0.18
CA LEU A 41 8.41 8.82 -0.67
C LEU A 41 7.05 8.68 0.00
N GLN A 42 6.90 7.66 0.85
CA GLN A 42 5.66 7.34 1.58
C GLN A 42 4.41 7.38 0.67
N PRO A 43 4.38 6.58 -0.42
CA PRO A 43 3.23 6.54 -1.32
C PRO A 43 1.98 6.10 -0.58
N ARG A 44 0.83 6.58 -1.05
CA ARG A 44 -0.45 6.42 -0.33
C ARG A 44 -0.88 4.97 -0.20
N TRP A 45 -0.67 4.20 -1.26
CA TRP A 45 -1.08 2.80 -1.35
C TRP A 45 0.13 1.96 -1.71
N VAL A 46 0.34 0.91 -0.93
CA VAL A 46 1.45 0.01 -1.13
C VAL A 46 1.02 -1.44 -1.07
N LEU A 47 1.77 -2.24 -1.81
CA LEU A 47 1.80 -3.69 -1.71
C LEU A 47 3.16 -4.12 -1.17
N TYR A 48 3.18 -5.15 -0.33
CA TYR A 48 4.41 -5.69 0.25
C TYR A 48 4.52 -7.20 0.05
N HIS A 49 5.74 -7.73 0.07
CA HIS A 49 5.93 -9.19 -0.04
C HIS A 49 5.79 -9.89 1.31
N GLU A 50 6.39 -9.31 2.35
CA GLU A 50 6.46 -9.91 3.68
C GLU A 50 6.47 -8.86 4.79
N LEU A 51 6.07 -9.29 5.99
CA LEU A 51 6.22 -8.55 7.23
C LEU A 51 7.38 -9.11 8.05
N VAL A 52 8.03 -8.22 8.77
CA VAL A 52 9.19 -8.53 9.59
C VAL A 52 8.95 -7.97 10.97
N CYS A 53 8.79 -8.86 11.93
CA CYS A 53 8.65 -8.45 13.31
C CYS A 53 10.04 -8.20 13.92
N THR A 54 10.26 -6.96 14.36
CA THR A 54 11.41 -6.57 15.18
C THR A 54 10.88 -5.86 16.43
N SER A 55 11.17 -4.56 16.62
CA SER A 55 10.49 -3.70 17.59
C SER A 55 9.15 -3.15 17.07
N LYS A 56 9.01 -3.11 15.74
CA LYS A 56 7.77 -2.80 15.00
C LYS A 56 7.66 -3.78 13.84
N GLU A 57 6.47 -3.89 13.26
CA GLU A 57 6.26 -4.68 12.05
C GLU A 57 6.61 -3.85 10.81
N PHE A 58 7.61 -4.32 10.08
CA PHE A 58 8.10 -3.66 8.87
C PHE A 58 7.76 -4.44 7.61
N MET A 59 7.29 -3.74 6.59
CA MET A 59 7.06 -4.23 5.24
C MET A 59 8.37 -4.25 4.44
N ARG A 60 8.69 -5.38 3.80
CA ARG A 60 9.81 -5.51 2.84
C ARG A 60 9.32 -5.79 1.42
N GLN A 61 10.16 -5.45 0.44
CA GLN A 61 9.86 -5.52 -1.00
C GLN A 61 8.55 -4.81 -1.32
N VAL A 62 8.55 -3.49 -1.07
CA VAL A 62 7.36 -2.64 -1.15
C VAL A 62 7.28 -1.99 -2.52
N ILE A 63 6.09 -2.01 -3.14
CA ILE A 63 5.79 -1.26 -4.37
C ILE A 63 4.61 -0.33 -4.16
N GLU A 64 4.59 0.79 -4.89
CA GLU A 64 3.42 1.65 -5.01
C GLU A 64 2.39 1.00 -5.94
N ILE A 65 1.11 1.08 -5.58
CA ILE A 65 -0.01 0.57 -6.39
C ILE A 65 -1.11 1.63 -6.51
N ASP A 66 -1.94 1.52 -7.54
CA ASP A 66 -3.25 2.18 -7.55
C ASP A 66 -4.26 1.32 -6.78
N SER A 67 -5.09 1.94 -5.95
CA SER A 67 -6.12 1.21 -5.19
C SER A 67 -7.20 0.65 -6.10
N SER A 68 -7.51 1.29 -7.23
CA SER A 68 -8.51 0.80 -8.19
C SER A 68 -8.25 -0.62 -8.67
N TRP A 69 -6.97 -0.99 -8.82
CA TRP A 69 -6.57 -2.33 -9.24
C TRP A 69 -7.01 -3.42 -8.27
N LEU A 70 -7.19 -3.10 -6.98
CA LEU A 70 -7.63 -4.09 -5.98
C LEU A 70 -9.07 -4.56 -6.21
N LEU A 71 -9.95 -3.67 -6.69
CA LEU A 71 -11.30 -4.06 -7.09
C LEU A 71 -11.31 -4.82 -8.41
N GLU A 72 -10.40 -4.48 -9.33
CA GLU A 72 -10.28 -5.19 -10.60
C GLU A 72 -9.81 -6.63 -10.40
N VAL A 73 -8.78 -6.86 -9.56
CA VAL A 73 -8.15 -8.18 -9.42
C VAL A 73 -8.80 -9.04 -8.32
N ALA A 74 -9.38 -8.43 -7.29
CA ALA A 74 -9.97 -9.14 -6.16
C ALA A 74 -11.30 -8.51 -5.68
N PRO A 75 -12.32 -8.43 -6.56
CA PRO A 75 -13.62 -7.83 -6.24
C PRO A 75 -14.38 -8.58 -5.13
N HIS A 76 -14.08 -9.86 -4.93
CA HIS A 76 -14.65 -10.69 -3.86
C HIS A 76 -14.03 -10.38 -2.49
N TYR A 77 -12.84 -9.79 -2.48
CA TYR A 77 -12.10 -9.47 -1.26
C TYR A 77 -12.31 -8.01 -0.85
N TYR A 78 -12.30 -7.06 -1.79
CA TYR A 78 -12.43 -5.64 -1.50
C TYR A 78 -13.82 -5.06 -1.77
N GLN A 79 -14.24 -4.11 -0.95
CA GLN A 79 -15.39 -3.24 -1.19
C GLN A 79 -14.92 -1.83 -1.53
N ALA A 80 -15.63 -1.13 -2.41
CA ALA A 80 -15.30 0.24 -2.82
C ALA A 80 -15.09 1.19 -1.62
N LYS A 81 -15.96 1.11 -0.61
CA LYS A 81 -15.87 1.89 0.64
C LYS A 81 -14.55 1.73 1.41
N GLU A 82 -13.87 0.59 1.27
CA GLU A 82 -12.58 0.34 1.93
C GLU A 82 -11.42 1.02 1.20
N LEU A 83 -11.60 1.24 -0.11
CA LEU A 83 -10.64 1.89 -0.98
C LEU A 83 -10.92 3.38 -1.17
N GLU A 84 -12.10 3.83 -0.72
CA GLU A 84 -12.45 5.23 -0.65
C GLU A 84 -11.46 5.99 0.23
N ASP A 85 -10.93 7.04 -0.37
CA ASP A 85 -9.94 7.91 0.22
C ASP A 85 -10.64 9.18 0.68
N GLY A 86 -10.84 9.32 2.00
CA GLY A 86 -11.43 10.52 2.62
C GLY A 86 -10.61 11.82 2.47
N SER A 87 -9.57 11.81 1.62
CA SER A 87 -8.77 12.98 1.29
C SER A 87 -8.44 12.98 -0.20
N GLY A 88 -9.36 13.52 -1.01
CA GLY A 88 -9.18 13.76 -2.44
C GLY A 88 -8.11 14.81 -2.76
N ARG A 89 -6.85 14.58 -2.38
CA ARG A 89 -5.71 15.41 -2.80
C ARG A 89 -4.91 14.68 -3.88
N LYS A 90 -4.96 15.29 -5.06
CA LYS A 90 -4.23 14.99 -6.29
C LYS A 90 -2.81 14.50 -6.01
N MET A 91 -2.43 13.41 -6.69
CA MET A 91 -1.04 12.97 -6.79
C MET A 91 -0.14 14.16 -7.20
N PRO A 92 0.98 14.42 -6.53
CA PRO A 92 1.98 15.33 -7.07
C PRO A 92 2.50 14.72 -8.38
N LYS A 93 2.26 15.41 -9.50
CA LYS A 93 2.88 15.08 -10.80
C LYS A 93 4.40 15.09 -10.61
N LYS A 94 5.06 13.97 -10.90
CA LYS A 94 6.51 13.92 -11.06
C LYS A 94 6.88 14.83 -12.25
N THR A 95 7.40 16.02 -11.97
CA THR A 95 8.12 16.83 -12.96
C THR A 95 9.45 16.14 -13.22
N GLY A 96 9.57 15.47 -14.36
CA GLY A 96 10.85 15.00 -14.87
C GLY A 96 11.75 16.17 -15.24
N LYS A 97 13.02 16.07 -14.89
CA LYS A 97 14.12 16.67 -15.63
C LYS A 97 14.94 15.53 -16.22
#